data_AF-A0A7L1ZIS8-F1
#
_entry.id   AF-A0A7L1ZIS8-F1
#
_cell.length_a   1.000
_cell.length_b   1.000
_cell.length_c   1.000
_cell.angle_alpha   90.00
_cell.angle_beta   90.00
_cell.angle_gamma   90.00
#
_symmetry.space_group_name_H-M   'P 1'
#
loop_
_entity.id
_entity.type
_entity.pdbx_description
1 polymer ?
#
loop_
_entity_poly.entity_id
_entity_poly.type
_entity_poly.pdbx_seq_one_letter_code
_entity_poly.pdbx_strand_id
1 'polypeptide(L)'
;RIMPVRWSRYNPSYLEPEVKTESYQKPVEELTEEEKEQMELKAVRPIKAAPPSLSSSVFSDPMISKFTNMMMKSGNKVLARSLMSQTLEAIKRKQLEKYHKAPENEKETIECNPYVIFHQALKNCQPIIGLSSITRGGKTYQV
;
A
#
# COMPACT_ATOMS: atom_id res chain seq x y z
N ARG A 1 9.35 28.85 20.96
CA ARG A 1 9.02 29.12 19.54
C ARG A 1 9.54 27.95 18.73
N ILE A 2 8.66 27.10 18.18
CA ILE A 2 9.07 25.85 17.51
C ILE A 2 9.41 26.19 16.05
N MET A 3 10.68 26.07 15.66
CA MET A 3 11.10 26.30 14.28
C MET A 3 10.92 25.02 13.45
N PRO A 4 10.23 25.06 12.30
CA PRO A 4 10.11 23.90 11.44
C PRO A 4 11.46 23.56 10.81
N VAL A 5 11.95 22.35 11.07
CA VAL A 5 13.11 21.78 10.37
C VAL A 5 12.57 20.90 9.24
N ARG A 6 13.07 21.09 8.01
CA ARG A 6 12.79 20.23 6.84
C ARG A 6 11.30 20.03 6.53
N TRP A 7 10.53 21.11 6.46
CA TRP A 7 9.11 21.12 6.05
C TRP A 7 8.12 20.30 6.92
N SER A 8 8.58 19.67 8.01
CA SER A 8 7.67 19.01 8.96
C SER A 8 7.06 20.04 9.92
N ARG A 9 5.73 19.98 10.09
CA ARG A 9 4.98 20.78 11.08
C ARG A 9 4.79 20.04 12.41
N TYR A 10 4.96 18.72 12.43
CA TYR A 10 4.81 17.90 13.62
C TYR A 10 6.15 17.79 14.35
N ASN A 11 6.10 17.87 15.68
CA ASN A 11 7.25 17.60 16.57
C ASN A 11 7.60 16.10 16.50
N PRO A 12 8.89 15.70 16.54
CA PRO A 12 9.32 14.30 16.67
C PRO A 12 8.57 13.45 17.72
N SER A 13 8.03 14.06 18.78
CA SER A 13 7.23 13.34 19.79
C SER A 13 5.88 12.82 19.29
N TYR A 14 5.39 13.28 18.13
CA TYR A 14 4.10 12.87 17.58
C TYR A 14 4.14 11.46 16.99
N LEU A 15 3.19 10.62 17.39
CA LEU A 15 3.02 9.27 16.85
C LEU A 15 2.20 9.27 15.56
N GLU A 16 2.48 8.31 14.67
CA GLU A 16 1.67 8.09 13.47
C GLU A 16 0.27 7.56 13.84
N PRO A 17 -0.78 7.95 13.09
CA PRO A 17 -2.14 7.53 13.38
C PRO A 17 -2.35 6.08 12.92
N GLU A 18 -2.95 5.28 13.79
CA GLU A 18 -3.36 3.92 13.46
C GLU A 18 -4.83 3.88 13.06
N VAL A 19 -5.09 3.49 11.82
CA VAL A 19 -6.42 3.59 11.17
C VAL A 19 -7.13 2.24 11.09
N LYS A 20 -6.42 1.12 11.25
CA LYS A 20 -7.02 -0.21 11.21
C LYS A 20 -7.91 -0.41 12.43
N THR A 21 -9.17 -0.76 12.22
CA THR A 21 -10.12 -1.00 13.33
C THR A 21 -9.80 -2.29 14.08
N GLU A 22 -9.28 -3.29 13.37
CA GLU A 22 -8.96 -4.62 13.90
C GLU A 22 -7.96 -4.56 15.06
N SER A 23 -7.01 -3.62 15.05
CA SER A 23 -6.02 -3.52 16.11
C SER A 23 -6.59 -3.01 17.42
N TYR A 24 -7.66 -2.22 17.38
CA TYR A 24 -8.37 -1.77 18.58
C TYR A 24 -9.38 -2.78 19.12
N GLN A 25 -9.77 -3.77 18.30
CA GLN A 25 -10.75 -4.79 18.69
C GLN A 25 -10.11 -5.98 19.42
N LYS A 26 -8.79 -6.09 19.42
CA LYS A 26 -8.08 -7.16 20.12
C LYS A 26 -8.20 -7.00 21.65
N PRO A 27 -8.55 -8.07 22.40
CA PRO A 27 -8.59 -8.02 23.86
C PRO A 27 -7.18 -7.88 24.46
N VAL A 28 -7.09 -7.24 25.63
CA VAL A 28 -5.82 -6.93 26.34
C VAL A 28 -5.02 -8.19 26.68
N GLU A 29 -5.68 -9.32 26.82
CA GLU A 29 -5.07 -10.63 27.13
C GLU A 29 -4.27 -11.21 25.95
N GLU A 30 -4.66 -10.90 24.70
CA GLU A 30 -3.99 -11.38 23.48
C GLU A 30 -2.86 -10.46 23.01
N LEU A 31 -2.74 -9.28 23.63
CA LEU A 31 -1.73 -8.30 23.29
C LEU A 31 -0.35 -8.72 23.80
N THR A 32 0.62 -8.67 22.89
CA THR A 32 2.04 -8.85 23.21
C THR A 32 2.55 -7.72 24.13
N GLU A 33 3.66 -7.96 24.84
CA GLU A 33 4.26 -6.96 25.72
C GLU A 33 4.59 -5.66 24.95
N GLU A 34 5.08 -5.77 23.72
CA GLU A 34 5.37 -4.62 22.85
C GLU A 34 4.12 -3.81 22.48
N GLU A 35 3.01 -4.48 22.15
CA GLU A 35 1.77 -3.78 21.81
C GLU A 35 1.15 -3.08 23.04
N LYS A 36 1.34 -3.63 24.25
CA LYS A 36 0.94 -3.00 25.51
C LYS A 36 1.75 -1.72 25.76
N GLU A 37 3.07 -1.77 25.60
CA GLU A 37 3.92 -0.58 25.69
C GLU A 37 3.49 0.48 24.66
N GLN A 38 3.18 0.09 23.43
CA GLN A 38 2.67 1.01 22.41
C GLN A 38 1.32 1.64 22.80
N MET A 39 0.45 0.89 23.46
CA MET A 39 -0.83 1.40 23.96
C MET A 39 -0.62 2.45 25.05
N GLU A 40 0.28 2.22 25.99
CA GLU A 40 0.67 3.19 27.02
C GLU A 40 1.28 4.45 26.40
N LEU A 41 2.15 4.29 25.40
CA LEU A 41 2.73 5.41 24.66
C LEU A 41 1.67 6.24 23.93
N LYS A 42 0.65 5.60 23.34
CA LYS A 42 -0.47 6.28 22.66
C LYS A 42 -1.36 7.04 23.63
N ALA A 43 -1.48 6.60 24.88
CA ALA A 43 -2.26 7.30 25.90
C ALA A 43 -1.62 8.63 26.33
N VAL A 44 -0.28 8.71 26.31
CA VAL A 44 0.47 9.89 26.80
C VAL A 44 0.92 10.82 25.67
N ARG A 45 1.30 10.27 24.51
CA ARG A 45 1.88 11.07 23.41
C ARG A 45 0.81 11.58 22.45
N PRO A 46 1.00 12.79 21.88
CA PRO A 46 0.10 13.30 20.85
C PRO A 46 0.21 12.48 19.56
N ILE A 47 -0.92 12.31 18.87
CA ILE A 47 -1.03 11.55 17.62
C ILE A 47 -1.22 12.53 16.45
N LYS A 48 -0.58 12.26 15.30
CA LYS A 48 -0.76 13.08 14.09
C LYS A 48 -2.17 12.92 13.52
N ALA A 49 -2.62 13.92 12.77
CA ALA A 49 -3.87 13.79 12.03
C ALA A 49 -3.73 12.73 10.93
N ALA A 50 -4.76 11.89 10.77
CA ALA A 50 -4.82 10.89 9.71
C ALA A 50 -4.75 11.56 8.33
N PRO A 51 -3.90 11.07 7.41
CA PRO A 51 -3.81 11.64 6.08
C PRO A 51 -5.09 11.33 5.28
N PRO A 52 -5.55 12.24 4.40
CA PRO A 52 -6.82 12.08 3.67
C PRO A 52 -6.84 10.90 2.68
N SER A 53 -5.68 10.32 2.38
CA SER A 53 -5.56 9.13 1.54
C SER A 53 -5.74 7.82 2.30
N LEU A 54 -5.62 7.85 3.63
CA LEU A 54 -5.71 6.66 4.47
C LEU A 54 -7.12 6.55 5.03
N SER A 55 -7.72 5.37 4.94
CA SER A 55 -9.07 5.08 5.42
C SER A 55 -9.09 3.73 6.12
N SER A 56 -10.03 3.57 7.05
CA SER A 56 -10.35 2.31 7.74
C SER A 56 -11.26 1.39 6.91
N SER A 57 -11.57 1.75 5.67
CA SER A 57 -12.40 0.95 4.79
C SER A 57 -11.73 -0.37 4.40
N VAL A 58 -12.49 -1.46 4.44
CA VAL A 58 -12.05 -2.81 4.05
C VAL A 58 -11.66 -2.88 2.56
N PHE A 59 -12.22 -2.01 1.72
CA PHE A 59 -11.90 -1.94 0.30
C PHE A 59 -10.61 -1.14 -0.02
N SER A 60 -10.00 -0.51 1.00
CA SER A 60 -8.80 0.30 0.82
C SER A 60 -7.55 -0.55 0.84
N ASP A 61 -7.02 -0.84 -0.35
CA ASP A 61 -5.74 -1.55 -0.50
C ASP A 61 -4.54 -0.57 -0.53
N PRO A 62 -3.55 -0.70 0.39
CA PRO A 62 -2.38 0.17 0.43
C PRO A 62 -1.51 0.06 -0.83
N MET A 63 -1.42 -1.11 -1.46
CA MET A 63 -0.63 -1.32 -2.67
C MET A 63 -1.25 -0.60 -3.87
N ILE A 64 -2.58 -0.68 -4.01
CA ILE A 64 -3.30 0.05 -5.07
C ILE A 64 -3.23 1.55 -4.81
N SER A 65 -3.38 2.01 -3.57
CA SER A 65 -3.20 3.42 -3.25
C SER A 65 -1.79 3.91 -3.59
N LYS A 66 -0.76 3.10 -3.33
CA LYS A 66 0.62 3.44 -3.66
C LYS A 66 0.83 3.49 -5.18
N PHE A 67 0.33 2.49 -5.91
CA PHE A 67 0.40 2.45 -7.37
C PHE A 67 -0.32 3.63 -8.02
N THR A 68 -1.52 3.97 -7.52
CA THR A 68 -2.28 5.15 -7.95
C THR A 68 -1.49 6.44 -7.74
N ASN A 69 -0.79 6.57 -6.60
CA ASN A 69 0.06 7.73 -6.34
C ASN A 69 1.30 7.77 -7.26
N MET A 70 1.85 6.63 -7.69
CA MET A 70 2.96 6.58 -8.66
C MET A 70 2.52 6.93 -10.08
N MET A 71 1.29 6.57 -10.46
CA MET A 71 0.70 6.93 -11.75
C MET A 71 0.32 8.42 -11.83
N MET A 72 0.01 9.03 -10.70
CA MET A 72 -0.45 10.42 -10.61
C MET A 72 0.61 11.41 -11.13
N LYS A 73 0.19 12.29 -12.04
CA LYS A 73 1.00 13.40 -12.56
C LYS A 73 0.40 14.74 -12.13
N SER A 74 1.26 15.72 -11.82
CA SER A 74 0.87 17.09 -11.48
C SER A 74 -0.17 17.20 -10.34
N GLY A 75 -0.18 16.24 -9.41
CA GLY A 75 -1.13 16.22 -8.29
C GLY A 75 -2.57 15.87 -8.66
N ASN A 76 -2.85 15.47 -9.92
CA ASN A 76 -4.21 15.13 -10.34
C ASN A 76 -4.62 13.71 -9.89
N LYS A 77 -5.04 13.61 -8.63
CA LYS A 77 -5.42 12.32 -8.01
C LYS A 77 -6.74 11.77 -8.54
N VAL A 78 -7.66 12.65 -8.96
CA VAL A 78 -8.97 12.24 -9.50
C VAL A 78 -8.77 11.45 -10.79
N LEU A 79 -7.93 11.97 -11.70
CA LEU A 79 -7.62 11.28 -12.96
C LEU A 79 -6.87 9.96 -12.72
N ALA A 80 -5.88 9.95 -11.83
CA ALA A 80 -5.15 8.71 -11.53
C ALA A 80 -6.09 7.62 -10.97
N ARG A 81 -7.03 8.00 -10.10
CA ARG A 81 -8.03 7.09 -9.54
C ARG A 81 -9.00 6.58 -10.61
N SER A 82 -9.47 7.44 -11.53
CA SER A 82 -10.36 7.02 -12.61
C SER A 82 -9.67 6.03 -13.55
N LEU A 83 -8.41 6.28 -13.92
CA LEU A 83 -7.61 5.37 -14.75
C LEU A 83 -7.39 4.02 -14.08
N MET A 84 -7.06 4.01 -12.78
CA MET A 84 -6.92 2.77 -12.03
C MET A 84 -8.24 1.98 -11.97
N SER A 85 -9.36 2.67 -11.78
CA SER A 85 -10.69 2.04 -11.73
C SER A 85 -11.06 1.42 -13.09
N GLN A 86 -10.82 2.14 -14.19
CA GLN A 86 -11.00 1.64 -15.55
C GLN A 86 -10.09 0.43 -15.85
N THR A 87 -8.87 0.43 -15.31
CA THR A 87 -7.93 -0.68 -15.49
C THR A 87 -8.43 -1.95 -14.78
N LEU A 88 -8.86 -1.84 -13.52
CA LEU A 88 -9.44 -2.98 -12.77
C LEU A 88 -10.72 -3.49 -13.43
N GLU A 89 -11.56 -2.59 -13.93
CA GLU A 89 -12.75 -2.93 -14.69
C GLU A 89 -12.41 -3.68 -15.98
N ALA A 90 -11.45 -3.19 -16.77
CA ALA A 90 -11.02 -3.84 -18.00
C ALA A 90 -10.43 -5.23 -17.75
N ILE A 91 -9.64 -5.40 -16.68
CA ILE A 91 -9.12 -6.72 -16.26
C ILE A 91 -10.30 -7.66 -15.96
N LYS A 92 -11.26 -7.22 -15.15
CA LYS A 92 -12.42 -8.04 -14.78
C LYS A 92 -13.27 -8.41 -15.99
N ARG A 93 -13.55 -7.46 -16.90
CA ARG A 93 -14.31 -7.71 -18.14
C ARG A 93 -13.60 -8.76 -19.02
N LYS A 94 -12.30 -8.61 -19.26
CA LYS A 94 -11.51 -9.57 -20.06
C LYS A 94 -11.47 -10.96 -19.45
N GLN A 95 -11.31 -11.07 -18.14
CA GLN A 95 -11.30 -12.36 -17.46
C GLN A 95 -12.67 -13.04 -17.50
N LEU A 96 -13.74 -12.26 -17.38
CA LEU A 96 -15.11 -12.78 -17.45
C LEU A 96 -15.47 -13.24 -18.88
N GLU A 97 -15.05 -12.50 -19.90
CA GLU A 97 -15.15 -12.94 -21.29
C GLU A 97 -14.39 -14.26 -21.53
N LYS A 98 -13.20 -14.40 -20.93
CA LYS A 98 -12.41 -15.64 -21.00
C LYS A 98 -13.12 -16.80 -20.29
N TYR A 99 -13.66 -16.55 -19.09
CA TYR A 99 -14.39 -17.54 -18.30
C TYR A 99 -15.62 -18.09 -19.04
N HIS A 100 -16.41 -17.22 -19.70
CA HIS A 100 -17.58 -17.66 -20.47
C HIS A 100 -17.23 -18.42 -21.75
N LYS A 101 -16.07 -18.17 -22.35
CA LYS A 101 -15.61 -18.85 -23.57
C LYS A 101 -14.90 -20.19 -23.27
N ALA A 102 -14.47 -20.41 -22.03
CA ALA A 102 -13.70 -21.58 -21.65
C ALA A 102 -14.58 -22.83 -21.44
N PRO A 103 -14.06 -24.05 -21.72
CA PRO A 103 -14.73 -25.30 -21.38
C PRO A 103 -14.80 -25.49 -19.85
N GLU A 104 -15.74 -26.31 -19.38
CA GLU A 104 -16.04 -26.53 -17.95
C GLU A 104 -14.79 -26.81 -17.10
N ASN A 105 -13.85 -27.60 -17.64
CA ASN A 105 -12.62 -28.01 -16.95
C ASN A 105 -11.64 -26.85 -16.70
N GLU A 106 -11.65 -25.81 -17.52
CA GLU A 106 -10.71 -24.68 -17.40
C GLU A 106 -11.31 -23.51 -16.61
N LYS A 107 -12.63 -23.49 -16.43
CA LYS A 107 -13.34 -22.43 -15.71
C LYS A 107 -12.84 -22.26 -14.28
N GLU A 108 -12.57 -23.36 -13.59
CA GLU A 108 -12.08 -23.36 -12.20
C GLU A 108 -10.68 -22.76 -12.06
N THR A 109 -9.87 -22.80 -13.12
CA THR A 109 -8.50 -22.26 -13.10
C THR A 109 -8.47 -20.74 -13.35
N ILE A 110 -9.56 -20.17 -13.89
CA ILE A 110 -9.59 -18.77 -14.31
C ILE A 110 -9.95 -17.87 -13.13
N GLU A 111 -8.93 -17.24 -12.57
CA GLU A 111 -9.10 -16.17 -11.57
C GLU A 111 -9.80 -14.94 -12.17
N CYS A 112 -10.98 -14.61 -11.63
CA CYS A 112 -11.77 -13.46 -12.07
C CYS A 112 -11.61 -12.22 -11.16
N ASN A 113 -10.90 -12.36 -10.04
CA ASN A 113 -10.68 -11.26 -9.11
C ASN A 113 -9.53 -10.36 -9.59
N PRO A 114 -9.79 -9.09 -9.97
CA PRO A 114 -8.75 -8.20 -10.49
C PRO A 114 -7.68 -7.84 -9.45
N TYR A 115 -8.02 -7.84 -8.15
CA TYR A 115 -7.06 -7.53 -7.09
C TYR A 115 -5.99 -8.63 -6.96
N VAL A 116 -6.39 -9.90 -6.97
CA VAL A 116 -5.46 -11.04 -6.88
C VAL A 116 -4.53 -11.05 -8.09
N ILE A 117 -5.08 -10.85 -9.29
CA ILE A 117 -4.30 -10.75 -10.53
C ILE A 117 -3.27 -9.61 -10.43
N PHE A 118 -3.69 -8.44 -9.94
CA PHE A 118 -2.81 -7.29 -9.78
C PHE A 118 -1.66 -7.58 -8.82
N HIS A 119 -1.95 -8.13 -7.64
CA HIS A 119 -0.93 -8.50 -6.65
C HIS A 119 0.03 -9.57 -7.18
N GLN A 120 -0.50 -10.59 -7.84
CA GLN A 120 0.32 -11.65 -8.42
C GLN A 120 1.19 -11.12 -9.57
N ALA A 121 0.64 -10.26 -10.43
CA ALA A 121 1.41 -9.63 -11.49
C ALA A 121 2.58 -8.81 -10.94
N LEU A 122 2.36 -8.02 -9.89
CA LEU A 122 3.42 -7.25 -9.25
C LEU A 122 4.50 -8.15 -8.63
N LYS A 123 4.11 -9.23 -7.94
CA LYS A 123 5.07 -10.21 -7.40
C LYS A 123 5.89 -10.86 -8.50
N ASN A 124 5.27 -11.24 -9.61
CA ASN A 124 5.96 -11.86 -10.74
C ASN A 124 6.92 -10.89 -11.44
N CYS A 125 6.64 -9.59 -11.44
CA CYS A 125 7.51 -8.56 -12.02
C CYS A 125 8.62 -8.08 -11.07
N GLN A 126 8.63 -8.53 -9.80
CA GLN A 126 9.61 -8.07 -8.83
C GLN A 126 10.98 -8.69 -9.12
N PRO A 127 12.03 -7.90 -9.39
CA PRO A 127 13.37 -8.43 -9.58
C PRO A 127 13.94 -8.94 -8.25
N ILE A 128 14.61 -10.09 -8.29
CA ILE A 128 15.24 -10.71 -7.11
C ILE A 128 16.57 -10.02 -6.77
N ILE A 129 17.32 -9.63 -7.81
CA ILE A 129 18.60 -8.95 -7.67
C ILE A 129 18.54 -7.57 -8.34
N GLY A 130 19.20 -6.60 -7.74
CA GLY A 130 19.42 -5.27 -8.30
C GLY A 130 20.91 -4.98 -8.32
N LEU A 131 21.36 -4.17 -9.28
CA LEU A 131 22.75 -3.72 -9.35
C LEU A 131 22.90 -2.41 -8.58
N SER A 132 24.01 -2.29 -7.86
CA SER A 132 24.40 -1.10 -7.14
C SER A 132 25.73 -0.57 -7.68
N SER A 133 25.76 0.72 -8.01
CA SER A 133 26.97 1.36 -8.53
C SER A 133 27.92 1.70 -7.39
N ILE A 134 29.08 1.02 -7.32
CA ILE A 134 30.14 1.31 -6.35
C ILE A 134 31.36 1.88 -7.08
N THR A 135 31.79 3.06 -6.66
CA THR A 135 33.01 3.69 -7.17
C THR A 135 34.23 3.23 -6.36
N ARG A 136 35.17 2.55 -7.03
CA ARG A 136 36.44 2.08 -6.44
C ARG A 136 37.58 2.37 -7.42
N GLY A 137 38.61 3.09 -6.97
CA GLY A 137 39.78 3.39 -7.80
C GLY A 137 39.47 4.19 -9.07
N GLY A 138 38.52 5.13 -8.99
CA GLY A 138 38.13 5.97 -10.13
C GLY A 138 37.25 5.28 -11.19
N LYS A 139 36.87 4.01 -10.99
CA LYS A 139 35.91 3.29 -11.84
C LYS A 139 34.64 2.96 -11.07
N THR A 140 33.50 2.99 -11.75
CA THR A 140 32.20 2.61 -11.21
C THR A 140 31.90 1.17 -11.63
N TYR A 141 31.71 0.29 -10.65
CA TYR A 141 31.32 -1.10 -10.85
C TYR A 141 29.85 -1.26 -10.51
N GLN A 142 29.13 -2.08 -11.27
CA GLN A 142 27.78 -2.52 -10.94
C GLN A 142 27.92 -3.86 -10.22
N VAL A 143 27.69 -3.85 -8.91
CA VAL A 143 27.72 -5.06 -8.05
C VAL A 143 26.35 -5.37 -7.50
#